data_AF-A0A2H0SJZ3-F1
#
_entry.id   AF-A0A2H0SJZ3-F1
#
_cell.length_a   1.000
_cell.length_b   1.000
_cell.length_c   1.000
_cell.angle_alpha   90.00
_cell.angle_beta   90.00
_cell.angle_gamma   90.00
#
_symmetry.space_group_name_H-M   'P 1'
#
loop_
_entity.id
_entity.type
_entity.pdbx_description
1 polymer ?
#
loop_
_entity_poly.entity_id
_entity_poly.type
_entity_poly.pdbx_seq_one_letter_code
_entity_poly.pdbx_strand_id
1 'polypeptide(L)' 'MAKTSKIVKSRKLLERRRRLEMSGSTNHNRVSTRGVNRCKITGRPRGYMRYFGLSRIAFRELAVKGELPGVIKASK' A
#
# COMPACT_ATOMS: atom_id res chain seq x y z
N MET A 1 -5.34 8.98 11.11
CA MET A 1 -4.23 8.36 10.35
C MET A 1 -3.68 7.16 11.13
N ALA A 2 -2.82 6.33 10.55
CA ALA A 2 -2.24 5.19 11.28
C ALA A 2 -1.07 5.63 12.17
N LYS A 3 -0.85 4.93 13.30
CA LYS A 3 0.35 5.14 14.14
C LYS A 3 1.63 4.86 13.35
N THR A 4 2.66 5.69 13.54
CA THR A 4 3.98 5.54 12.91
C THR A 4 4.60 4.17 13.15
N SER A 5 4.52 3.67 14.39
CA SER A 5 4.97 2.33 14.78
C SER A 5 4.34 1.23 13.93
N LYS A 6 3.04 1.34 13.68
CA LYS A 6 2.34 0.41 12.80
C LYS A 6 2.91 0.51 11.40
N ILE A 7 3.01 1.70 10.81
CA ILE A 7 3.53 1.92 9.43
C ILE A 7 4.92 1.31 9.27
N VAL A 8 5.83 1.56 10.21
CA VAL A 8 7.19 1.01 10.21
C VAL A 8 7.16 -0.52 10.23
N LYS A 9 6.29 -1.13 11.05
CA LYS A 9 6.13 -2.60 11.10
C LYS A 9 5.73 -3.19 9.75
N SER A 10 4.79 -2.57 9.02
CA SER A 10 4.41 -3.05 7.68
C SER A 10 5.53 -2.89 6.66
N ARG A 11 6.25 -1.77 6.72
CA ARG A 11 7.36 -1.49 5.81
C ARG A 11 8.48 -2.52 5.97
N LYS A 12 8.88 -2.80 7.22
CA LYS A 12 9.88 -3.84 7.53
C LYS A 12 9.49 -5.22 7.00
N LEU A 13 8.21 -5.58 7.09
CA LEU A 13 7.70 -6.86 6.58
C LEU A 13 7.78 -6.92 5.04
N LEU A 14 7.40 -5.84 4.35
CA LEU A 14 7.52 -5.74 2.88
C LEU A 14 8.98 -5.76 2.42
N GLU A 15 9.88 -5.06 3.11
CA GLU A 15 11.32 -5.06 2.83
C GLU A 15 11.93 -6.45 3.03
N ARG A 16 11.56 -7.15 4.11
CA ARG A 16 11.96 -8.55 4.35
C ARG A 16 11.48 -9.46 3.23
N ARG A 17 10.24 -9.28 2.75
CA ARG A 17 9.69 -10.04 1.62
C ARG A 17 10.50 -9.84 0.35
N ARG A 18 10.76 -8.59 -0.02
CA ARG A 18 11.57 -8.25 -1.21
C ARG A 18 12.97 -8.84 -1.15
N ARG A 19 13.65 -8.76 0.00
CA ARG A 19 15.00 -9.36 0.16
C ARG A 19 15.00 -10.87 -0.07
N LEU A 20 13.94 -11.55 0.33
CA LEU A 20 13.81 -13.00 0.16
C LEU A 20 13.42 -13.40 -1.27
N GLU A 21 12.61 -12.58 -1.93
CA GLU A 21 12.34 -12.73 -3.37
C GLU A 21 13.64 -12.55 -4.16
N MET A 22 14.47 -11.55 -3.82
CA MET A 22 15.76 -11.30 -4.48
C MET A 22 16.81 -12.39 -4.24
N SER A 23 16.79 -13.08 -3.09
CA SER A 23 17.75 -14.16 -2.81
C SER A 23 17.38 -15.50 -3.45
N GLY A 24 16.26 -15.59 -4.19
CA GLY A 24 15.87 -16.78 -4.94
C GLY A 24 15.50 -17.99 -4.08
N SER A 25 15.26 -17.79 -2.78
CA SER A 25 15.00 -18.92 -1.89
C SER A 25 13.59 -19.47 -2.02
N THR A 26 13.46 -20.77 -2.31
CA THR A 26 12.19 -21.50 -2.47
C THR A 26 11.53 -21.91 -1.14
N ASN A 27 12.11 -21.52 0.01
CA ASN A 27 11.58 -21.86 1.32
C ASN A 27 10.36 -20.99 1.68
N HIS A 28 9.17 -21.58 1.56
CA HIS A 28 7.85 -20.93 1.65
C HIS A 28 7.56 -20.21 2.98
N ASN A 29 8.21 -20.56 4.10
CA ASN A 29 7.90 -20.03 5.44
C ASN A 29 8.78 -18.87 5.94
N ARG A 30 9.57 -18.22 5.07
CA ARG A 30 10.54 -17.18 5.50
C ARG A 30 9.94 -15.80 5.80
N VAL A 31 8.69 -15.55 5.37
CA VAL A 31 7.98 -14.27 5.56
C VAL A 31 6.60 -14.54 6.14
N SER A 32 6.19 -13.73 7.12
CA SER A 32 4.83 -13.81 7.64
C SER A 32 3.80 -13.37 6.58
N THR A 33 2.79 -14.20 6.34
CA THR A 33 1.64 -13.88 5.46
C THR A 33 0.76 -12.75 6.02
N ARG A 34 0.92 -12.38 7.29
CA ARG A 34 0.11 -11.37 8.02
C ARG A 34 0.39 -9.90 7.61
N GLY A 35 1.07 -9.68 6.49
CA GLY A 35 1.32 -8.34 5.95
C GLY A 35 0.02 -7.67 5.50
N VAL A 36 -0.16 -6.39 5.86
CA VAL A 36 -1.32 -5.60 5.45
C VAL A 36 -0.86 -4.48 4.52
N ASN A 37 -1.52 -4.35 3.37
CA ASN A 37 -1.29 -3.23 2.46
C ASN A 37 -1.80 -1.93 3.09
N ARG A 38 -0.93 -0.92 3.15
CA ARG A 38 -1.26 0.39 3.70
C ARG A 38 -1.13 1.46 2.63
N CYS A 39 -1.96 2.48 2.73
CA CYS A 39 -1.84 3.68 1.90
C CYS A 39 -0.45 4.30 2.05
N LYS A 40 0.20 4.64 0.92
CA LYS A 40 1.54 5.23 0.88
C LYS A 40 1.62 6.59 1.57
N ILE A 41 0.56 7.40 1.51
CA ILE A 41 0.52 8.76 2.08
C ILE A 41 0.12 8.74 3.56
N THR A 42 -1.02 8.10 3.88
CA THR A 42 -1.64 8.22 5.21
C THR A 42 -1.42 7.00 6.11
N GLY A 43 -0.90 5.89 5.57
CA GLY A 43 -0.74 4.63 6.29
C GLY A 43 -2.06 3.92 6.64
N ARG A 44 -3.21 4.37 6.13
CA ARG A 44 -4.52 3.75 6.42
C ARG A 44 -4.52 2.29 5.94
N PRO A 45 -4.92 1.32 6.79
CA PRO A 45 -4.83 -0.11 6.46
C PRO A 45 -6.04 -0.68 5.69
N ARG A 46 -7.17 0.03 5.64
CA ARG A 46 -8.41 -0.42 5.00
C ARG A 46 -8.82 0.49 3.85
N GLY A 47 -9.56 -0.07 2.89
CA GLY A 47 -10.01 0.64 1.69
C GLY A 47 -8.83 0.99 0.80
N TYR A 48 -8.00 0.00 0.49
CA TYR A 48 -6.77 0.13 -0.28
C TYR A 48 -7.02 -0.20 -1.75
N MET A 49 -6.76 0.77 -2.63
CA MET A 49 -6.80 0.57 -4.08
C MET A 49 -5.43 0.08 -4.54
N ARG A 50 -5.35 -1.19 -4.97
CA ARG A 50 -4.06 -1.86 -5.27
C ARG A 50 -3.29 -1.21 -6.41
N TYR A 51 -3.98 -0.79 -7.47
CA TYR A 51 -3.37 -0.15 -8.63
C TYR A 51 -2.65 1.16 -8.26
N PHE A 52 -3.34 2.05 -7.55
CA PHE A 52 -2.79 3.35 -7.13
C PHE A 52 -1.91 3.26 -5.87
N GLY A 53 -2.10 2.24 -5.05
CA GLY A 53 -1.42 2.09 -3.76
C GLY A 53 -1.89 3.06 -2.68
N LEU A 54 -3.11 3.57 -2.81
CA LEU A 54 -3.68 4.62 -1.96
C LEU A 54 -4.91 4.13 -1.19
N SER A 55 -5.28 4.89 -0.16
CA SER A 55 -6.57 4.72 0.50
C SER A 55 -7.67 5.43 -0.29
N ARG A 56 -8.92 5.00 -0.13
CA ARG A 56 -10.09 5.63 -0.76
C ARG A 56 -10.21 7.14 -0.55
N ILE A 57 -9.72 7.65 0.59
CA ILE A 57 -9.79 9.08 0.94
C ILE A 57 -8.72 9.86 0.16
N ALA A 58 -7.46 9.42 0.28
CA ALA A 58 -6.35 10.04 -0.44
C ALA A 58 -6.54 9.94 -1.97
N PHE A 59 -7.09 8.83 -2.46
CA PHE A 59 -7.45 8.67 -3.86
C PHE A 59 -8.46 9.74 -4.31
N ARG A 60 -9.53 9.96 -3.53
CA ARG A 60 -10.53 10.97 -3.87
C ARG A 60 -9.96 12.38 -3.86
N GLU A 61 -9.16 12.71 -2.85
CA GLU A 61 -8.49 14.02 -2.76
C GLU A 61 -7.58 14.28 -3.97
N LEU A 62 -6.77 13.29 -4.36
CA LEU A 62 -5.87 13.42 -5.50
C LEU A 62 -6.61 13.42 -6.85
N ALA A 63 -7.71 12.67 -6.96
CA ALA A 63 -8.55 12.67 -8.15
C ALA A 63 -9.24 14.03 -8.35
N VAL A 64 -9.77 14.64 -7.27
CA VAL A 64 -10.38 15.98 -7.32
C VAL A 64 -9.35 17.06 -7.68
N LYS A 65 -8.11 16.92 -7.21
CA LYS A 65 -7.01 17.82 -7.58
C LYS A 65 -6.48 17.62 -9.01
N GLY A 66 -6.87 16.53 -9.69
CA GLY A 66 -6.34 16.18 -11.01
C GLY A 66 -4.91 15.62 -11.00
N GLU A 67 -4.36 15.25 -9.82
CA GLU A 67 -3.02 14.67 -9.70
C GLU A 67 -2.97 13.20 -10.16
N LEU A 68 -4.13 12.55 -10.33
CA LEU A 68 -4.24 11.18 -10.83
C LEU A 68 -4.56 11.18 -12.33
N PRO A 69 -3.58 10.83 -13.20
CA PRO A 69 -3.81 10.82 -14.64
C PRO A 69 -4.82 9.73 -15.02
N GLY A 70 -5.74 10.07 -15.93
CA GLY A 70 -6.76 9.15 -16.44
C GLY A 70 -7.93 8.89 -15.48
N VAL A 71 -8.01 9.60 -14.34
CA VAL A 71 -9.16 9.52 -13.44
C VAL A 71 -10.07 10.71 -13.68
N ILE A 72 -11.25 10.44 -14.24
CA ILE A 72 -12.32 11.43 -14.45
C ILE A 72 -13.55 11.08 -13.63
N LYS A 73 -14.45 12.05 -13.45
CA LYS A 73 -15.75 11.80 -12.85
C LYS A 73 -16.53 10.84 -13.76
N ALA A 74 -17.13 9.80 -13.18
CA ALA A 74 -17.86 8.79 -13.94
C ALA A 74 -19.19 9.30 -14.51
N SER A 75 -19.78 10.31 -13.88
CA SER A 75 -20.90 11.01 -14.47
C SER A 75 -20.40 11.85 -15.64
N LYS A 76 -21.13 11.78 -16.75
CA LYS A 76 -20.99 12.73 -17.85
C LYS A 76 -21.16 14.17 -17.35
#